data_AF-A0A836KX05-F1
#
_entry.id   AF-A0A836KX05-F1
#
_cell.length_a   1.000
_cell.length_b   1.000
_cell.length_c   1.000
_cell.angle_alpha   90.00
_cell.angle_beta   90.00
_cell.angle_gamma   90.00
#
_symmetry.space_group_name_H-M   'P 1'
#
loop_
_entity.id
_entity.type
_entity.pdbx_description
1 polymer ?
#
loop_
_entity_poly.entity_id
_entity_poly.type
_entity_poly.pdbx_seq_one_letter_code
_entity_poly.pdbx_strand_id
1 'polypeptide(L)'
;MKVFRAHSVALARTTAAFWTSARGFGAHPTQLLLGLEQVQDVPTSTDRKPTGMHRGPGKRQTAPKEAAQYQFVKKWDLQMREMWDELEPFKGLPKPKAQFGNEAAEVIWPYALLLENIIKVHPYTKSIYVYYSQRQSTPQGERAAQVAKRVSQAYLIPITFHNSHVYVEAEMLLEYSETPWVVVNCLDGTHKLIPVKLQDGETVKDGAEKVLNSIIDACNVMGNAVKNPKEVMRVLSERPLQNQYVRVNYQWYGDTPEERMSHLVKWDYEPEEVVPQLRNRTQHVLDWMNYDGKLPTHNSVRVNIRREAARMRKPNVSTGPKTFFNSSGSRANARTARFNNSRSPQQ
;
A
#
# COMPACT_ATOMS: atom_id res chain seq x y z
N MET A 1 41.52 -28.39 32.72
CA MET A 1 40.87 -28.93 31.51
C MET A 1 40.75 -27.84 30.47
N LYS A 2 41.46 -27.97 29.34
CA LYS A 2 41.24 -27.19 28.10
C LYS A 2 40.10 -27.85 27.30
N VAL A 3 39.31 -27.04 26.59
CA VAL A 3 38.96 -27.05 25.13
C VAL A 3 37.78 -26.04 24.98
N PHE A 4 37.96 -24.81 24.49
CA PHE A 4 37.94 -24.28 23.11
C PHE A 4 36.58 -24.23 22.36
N ARG A 5 36.36 -23.05 21.75
CA ARG A 5 35.48 -22.64 20.62
C ARG A 5 34.03 -22.22 20.95
N ALA A 6 33.46 -21.16 20.37
CA ALA A 6 33.96 -20.13 19.45
C ALA A 6 33.00 -18.92 19.46
N HIS A 7 33.57 -17.75 19.16
CA HIS A 7 32.89 -16.48 18.89
C HIS A 7 31.87 -16.56 17.75
N SER A 8 30.79 -15.78 17.87
CA SER A 8 30.14 -15.08 16.75
C SER A 8 29.36 -13.90 17.32
N VAL A 9 30.02 -12.74 17.35
CA VAL A 9 29.40 -11.43 17.56
C VAL A 9 28.62 -11.11 16.30
N ALA A 10 27.28 -11.12 16.39
CA ALA A 10 26.44 -10.60 15.32
C ALA A 10 26.47 -9.07 15.41
N LEU A 11 27.38 -8.46 14.64
CA LEU A 11 27.34 -7.04 14.32
C LEU A 11 25.97 -6.72 13.70
N ALA A 12 25.18 -5.89 14.37
CA ALA A 12 24.06 -5.19 13.75
C ALA A 12 24.63 -4.29 12.65
N ARG A 13 24.54 -4.75 11.40
CA ARG A 13 24.78 -3.91 10.22
C ARG A 13 23.69 -2.85 10.19
N THR A 14 24.08 -1.62 10.49
CA THR A 14 23.36 -0.40 10.09
C THR A 14 23.13 -0.46 8.58
N THR A 15 21.89 -0.75 8.17
CA THR A 15 21.45 -0.57 6.80
C THR A 15 21.31 0.93 6.56
N ALA A 16 22.40 1.57 6.16
CA ALA A 16 22.35 2.86 5.51
C ALA A 16 21.42 2.73 4.31
N ALA A 17 20.35 3.53 4.28
CA ALA A 17 19.58 3.73 3.06
C ALA A 17 20.57 4.19 1.99
N PHE A 18 20.78 3.36 0.96
CA PHE A 18 21.57 3.76 -0.18
C PHE A 18 20.78 4.82 -0.94
N TRP A 19 21.16 6.08 -0.74
CA TRP A 19 20.77 7.18 -1.60
C TRP A 19 21.41 6.90 -2.96
N THR A 20 20.60 6.44 -3.92
CA THR A 20 21.03 6.35 -5.31
C THR A 20 21.29 7.77 -5.81
N SER A 21 22.44 7.95 -6.46
CA SER A 21 22.87 9.24 -6.99
C SER A 21 21.82 9.84 -7.92
N ALA A 22 21.51 11.11 -7.71
CA ALA A 22 20.73 11.95 -8.60
C ALA A 22 21.10 11.72 -10.08
N ARG A 23 20.11 11.39 -10.91
CA ARG A 23 20.27 11.36 -12.36
C ARG A 23 20.54 12.78 -12.85
N GLY A 24 21.62 12.95 -13.61
CA GLY A 24 21.88 14.17 -14.35
C GLY A 24 20.75 14.41 -15.37
N PHE A 25 20.28 15.65 -15.43
CA PHE A 25 19.40 16.11 -16.49
C PHE A 25 20.21 16.25 -17.79
N GLY A 26 20.25 15.17 -18.54
CA GLY A 26 20.51 15.16 -19.98
C GLY A 26 19.38 14.37 -20.62
N ALA A 27 18.73 14.93 -21.64
CA ALA A 27 17.83 14.18 -22.50
C ALA A 27 18.67 13.20 -23.34
N HIS A 28 19.20 12.16 -22.69
CA HIS A 28 19.81 11.04 -23.37
C HIS A 28 18.69 10.09 -23.77
N PRO A 29 18.60 9.67 -25.06
CA PRO A 29 17.73 8.57 -25.42
C PRO A 29 18.09 7.38 -24.53
N THR A 30 17.11 6.82 -23.82
CA THR A 30 17.28 5.66 -22.96
C THR A 30 17.94 4.53 -23.77
N GLN A 31 18.84 3.75 -23.15
CA GLN A 31 19.58 2.66 -23.83
C GLN A 31 18.68 1.67 -24.59
N LEU A 32 17.38 1.61 -24.26
CA LEU A 32 16.37 0.80 -24.95
C LEU A 32 15.89 1.39 -26.29
N LEU A 33 16.00 2.71 -26.51
CA LEU A 33 15.67 3.35 -27.79
C LEU A 33 16.70 3.03 -28.88
N LEU A 34 17.96 2.75 -28.49
CA LEU A 34 19.05 2.38 -29.40
C LEU A 34 18.86 1.02 -30.10
N GLY A 35 17.88 0.20 -29.66
CA GLY A 35 17.54 -1.08 -30.29
C GLY A 35 16.44 -0.99 -31.36
N LEU A 36 15.60 0.05 -31.33
CA LEU A 36 14.45 0.20 -32.23
C LEU A 36 14.83 0.69 -33.65
N GLU A 37 16.07 1.12 -33.84
CA GLU A 37 16.60 1.59 -35.13
C GLU A 37 16.97 0.45 -36.08
N GLN A 38 17.09 -0.79 -35.60
CA GLN A 38 17.39 -1.93 -36.45
C GLN A 38 16.11 -2.45 -37.15
N VAL A 39 16.04 -2.24 -38.47
CA VAL A 39 14.98 -2.69 -39.39
C VAL A 39 14.69 -4.21 -39.32
N GLN A 40 15.52 -4.99 -38.63
CA GLN A 40 15.40 -6.45 -38.50
C GLN A 40 14.22 -6.90 -37.60
N ASP A 41 13.71 -6.05 -36.71
CA ASP A 41 12.64 -6.40 -35.75
C ASP A 41 11.22 -6.03 -36.24
N VAL A 42 11.10 -5.50 -37.46
CA VAL A 42 9.78 -5.21 -38.06
C VAL A 42 9.24 -6.49 -38.69
N PRO A 43 8.06 -6.99 -38.26
CA PRO A 43 7.46 -8.18 -38.84
C PRO A 43 7.22 -7.97 -40.34
N THR A 44 7.48 -9.02 -41.11
CA THR A 44 7.32 -8.98 -42.58
C THR A 44 5.86 -8.79 -42.97
N SER A 45 5.57 -7.77 -43.78
CA SER A 45 4.22 -7.39 -44.19
C SER A 45 3.43 -8.54 -44.84
N THR A 46 2.18 -8.75 -44.39
CA THR A 46 1.27 -9.80 -44.88
C THR A 46 0.37 -9.34 -46.02
N ASP A 47 0.21 -8.03 -46.21
CA ASP A 47 -0.91 -7.47 -46.98
C ASP A 47 -0.64 -7.33 -48.48
N ARG A 48 0.64 -7.36 -48.90
CA ARG A 48 1.01 -7.33 -50.32
C ARG A 48 1.16 -8.73 -50.89
N LYS A 49 0.34 -9.07 -51.89
CA LYS A 49 0.62 -10.20 -52.79
C LYS A 49 1.89 -9.92 -53.60
N PRO A 50 2.83 -10.86 -53.72
CA PRO A 50 4.04 -10.66 -54.50
C PRO A 50 3.67 -10.48 -55.99
N THR A 51 4.00 -9.32 -56.56
CA THR A 51 3.93 -9.08 -58.00
C THR A 51 5.30 -9.38 -58.61
N GLY A 52 5.46 -10.58 -59.19
CA GLY A 52 6.68 -10.99 -59.89
C GLY A 52 6.91 -12.50 -59.90
N MET A 53 7.44 -13.00 -61.02
CA MET A 53 7.54 -14.43 -61.39
C MET A 53 8.73 -15.18 -60.74
N HIS A 54 9.47 -14.58 -59.82
CA HIS A 54 10.60 -15.20 -59.13
C HIS A 54 10.30 -15.40 -57.65
N ARG A 55 9.83 -16.62 -57.33
CA ARG A 55 9.56 -17.08 -55.96
C ARG A 55 10.80 -17.76 -55.39
N GLY A 56 11.54 -17.04 -54.56
CA GLY A 56 12.30 -17.63 -53.45
C GLY A 56 11.69 -17.15 -52.12
N PRO A 57 11.96 -17.82 -50.98
CA PRO A 57 11.62 -17.30 -49.66
C PRO A 57 12.58 -16.15 -49.29
N GLY A 58 12.62 -15.12 -50.12
CA GLY A 58 13.34 -13.88 -49.85
C GLY A 58 12.54 -13.06 -48.85
N LYS A 59 13.20 -12.60 -47.79
CA LYS A 59 12.62 -11.72 -46.75
C LYS A 59 11.80 -10.61 -47.42
N ARG A 60 10.49 -10.58 -47.16
CA ARG A 60 9.60 -9.54 -47.68
C ARG A 60 10.09 -8.20 -47.14
N GLN A 61 10.50 -7.28 -48.01
CA GLN A 61 10.90 -5.95 -47.55
C GLN A 61 9.66 -5.18 -47.11
N THR A 62 9.63 -4.74 -45.86
CA THR A 62 8.58 -3.88 -45.32
C THR A 62 8.69 -2.51 -45.97
N ALA A 63 7.56 -1.90 -46.34
CA ALA A 63 7.58 -0.55 -46.89
C ALA A 63 8.08 0.43 -45.81
N PRO A 64 8.88 1.47 -46.14
CA PRO A 64 9.37 2.43 -45.15
C PRO A 64 8.26 3.07 -44.29
N LYS A 65 7.06 3.25 -44.87
CA LYS A 65 5.88 3.77 -44.16
C LYS A 65 5.31 2.79 -43.13
N GLU A 66 5.29 1.49 -43.44
CA GLU A 66 4.83 0.44 -42.52
C GLU A 66 5.84 0.23 -41.38
N ALA A 67 7.14 0.28 -41.69
CA ALA A 67 8.22 0.21 -40.71
C ALA A 67 8.17 1.40 -39.73
N ALA A 68 7.95 2.62 -40.24
CA ALA A 68 7.80 3.82 -39.40
C ALA A 68 6.56 3.74 -38.49
N GLN A 69 5.44 3.21 -38.98
CA GLN A 69 4.24 3.00 -38.17
C GLN A 69 4.47 1.96 -37.06
N TYR A 70 5.15 0.85 -37.37
CA TYR A 70 5.49 -0.16 -36.38
C TYR A 70 6.47 0.36 -35.32
N GLN A 71 7.51 1.08 -35.72
CA GLN A 71 8.45 1.74 -34.81
C GLN A 71 7.74 2.77 -33.92
N PHE A 72 6.79 3.53 -34.47
CA PHE A 72 5.97 4.46 -33.70
C PHE A 72 5.13 3.74 -32.64
N VAL A 73 4.44 2.66 -33.01
CA VAL A 73 3.65 1.85 -32.06
C VAL A 73 4.55 1.25 -30.98
N LYS A 74 5.73 0.73 -31.35
CA LYS A 74 6.68 0.18 -30.37
C LYS A 74 7.29 1.23 -29.46
N LYS A 75 7.57 2.42 -29.98
CA LYS A 75 7.99 3.55 -29.17
C LYS A 75 6.90 3.96 -28.19
N TRP A 76 5.65 3.99 -28.63
CA TRP A 76 4.49 4.24 -27.78
C TRP A 76 4.32 3.15 -26.70
N ASP A 77 4.39 1.88 -27.08
CA ASP A 77 4.34 0.76 -26.12
C ASP A 77 5.44 0.89 -25.06
N LEU A 78 6.65 1.27 -25.47
CA LEU A 78 7.80 1.42 -24.57
C LEU A 78 7.65 2.63 -23.65
N GLN A 79 7.23 3.78 -24.18
CA GLN A 79 6.94 4.97 -23.37
C GLN A 79 5.79 4.72 -22.38
N MET A 80 4.75 4.01 -22.81
CA MET A 80 3.67 3.60 -21.93
C MET A 80 4.17 2.64 -20.86
N ARG A 81 4.98 1.63 -21.20
CA ARG A 81 5.58 0.73 -20.20
C ARG A 81 6.46 1.46 -19.19
N GLU A 82 7.31 2.39 -19.61
CA GLU A 82 8.11 3.21 -18.68
C GLU A 82 7.22 4.04 -17.74
N MET A 83 6.16 4.66 -18.27
CA MET A 83 5.20 5.42 -17.46
C MET A 83 4.36 4.56 -16.52
N TRP A 84 3.97 3.37 -16.99
CA TRP A 84 3.18 2.43 -16.21
C TRP A 84 4.06 1.78 -15.15
N ASP A 85 5.23 1.22 -15.45
CA ASP A 85 6.06 0.50 -14.47
C ASP A 85 6.43 1.37 -13.26
N GLU A 86 6.68 2.67 -13.44
CA GLU A 86 7.04 3.57 -12.32
C GLU A 86 5.83 4.07 -11.52
N LEU A 87 4.66 4.23 -12.15
CA LEU A 87 3.49 4.87 -11.54
C LEU A 87 2.23 3.99 -11.53
N GLU A 88 2.35 2.70 -11.88
CA GLU A 88 1.21 1.78 -12.02
C GLU A 88 0.37 1.70 -10.76
N PRO A 89 1.00 1.50 -9.58
CA PRO A 89 0.30 1.44 -8.32
C PRO A 89 -0.33 2.77 -7.91
N PHE A 90 0.02 3.87 -8.58
CA PHE A 90 -0.29 5.25 -8.17
C PHE A 90 -1.11 6.03 -9.21
N LYS A 91 -1.65 5.38 -10.25
CA LYS A 91 -2.39 6.01 -11.37
C LYS A 91 -3.58 6.89 -10.96
N GLY A 92 -4.18 6.63 -9.80
CA GLY A 92 -5.32 7.38 -9.28
C GLY A 92 -4.94 8.60 -8.44
N LEU A 93 -3.65 8.80 -8.14
CA LEU A 93 -3.20 9.89 -7.28
C LEU A 93 -2.91 11.16 -8.11
N PRO A 94 -3.25 12.36 -7.60
CA PRO A 94 -2.81 13.60 -8.23
C PRO A 94 -1.28 13.66 -8.27
N LYS A 95 -0.74 14.18 -9.37
CA LYS A 95 0.71 14.36 -9.50
C LYS A 95 1.18 15.45 -8.52
N PRO A 96 2.27 15.22 -7.77
CA PRO A 96 2.85 16.28 -6.95
C PRO A 96 3.39 17.42 -7.84
N LYS A 97 3.59 18.59 -7.23
CA LYS A 97 4.16 19.75 -7.90
C LYS A 97 5.61 19.46 -8.32
N ALA A 98 5.91 19.62 -9.60
CA ALA A 98 7.24 19.41 -10.17
C ALA A 98 8.11 20.66 -9.94
N GLN A 99 8.71 20.76 -8.77
CA GLN A 99 9.67 21.81 -8.40
C GLN A 99 10.99 21.20 -7.99
N PHE A 100 12.07 21.94 -8.26
CA PHE A 100 13.36 21.67 -7.64
C PHE A 100 13.21 21.82 -6.12
N GLY A 101 13.53 20.79 -5.35
CA GLY A 101 13.37 20.77 -3.89
C GLY A 101 12.16 19.98 -3.38
N ASN A 102 11.22 19.61 -4.25
CA ASN A 102 10.07 18.77 -3.91
C ASN A 102 10.30 17.28 -4.24
N GLU A 103 11.55 16.83 -4.32
CA GLU A 103 11.89 15.44 -4.66
C GLU A 103 11.27 14.42 -3.70
N ALA A 104 11.08 14.82 -2.44
CA ALA A 104 10.45 13.97 -1.43
C ALA A 104 9.01 13.58 -1.80
N ALA A 105 8.29 14.41 -2.55
CA ALA A 105 6.92 14.12 -2.98
C ALA A 105 6.85 13.14 -4.17
N GLU A 106 7.91 13.06 -4.97
CA GLU A 106 7.99 12.15 -6.13
C GLU A 106 8.46 10.75 -5.73
N VAL A 107 9.24 10.64 -4.65
CA VAL A 107 9.71 9.36 -4.10
C VAL A 107 8.55 8.53 -3.54
N ILE A 108 8.66 7.22 -3.68
CA ILE A 108 7.75 6.25 -3.05
C ILE A 108 8.19 6.04 -1.60
N TRP A 109 7.32 6.40 -0.65
CA TRP A 109 7.60 6.32 0.78
C TRP A 109 7.25 4.94 1.35
N PRO A 110 8.22 4.23 1.96
CA PRO A 110 7.94 3.04 2.75
C PRO A 110 7.03 3.39 3.94
N TYR A 111 5.94 2.65 4.10
CA TYR A 111 5.03 2.88 5.22
C TYR A 111 5.72 2.73 6.59
N ALA A 112 6.73 1.87 6.71
CA ALA A 112 7.54 1.75 7.93
C ALA A 112 8.23 3.08 8.33
N LEU A 113 8.81 3.82 7.38
CA LEU A 113 9.45 5.12 7.66
C LEU A 113 8.42 6.18 8.07
N LEU A 114 7.21 6.11 7.51
CA LEU A 114 6.11 6.98 7.92
C LEU A 114 5.66 6.66 9.35
N LEU A 115 5.62 5.38 9.74
CA LEU A 115 5.29 4.95 11.10
C LEU A 115 6.39 5.25 12.13
N GLU A 116 7.65 5.27 11.73
CA GLU A 116 8.76 5.69 12.60
C GLU A 116 8.72 7.20 12.88
N ASN A 117 8.27 8.00 11.92
CA ASN A 117 8.26 9.46 11.99
C ASN A 117 6.83 10.01 12.14
N ILE A 118 6.18 9.71 13.26
CA ILE A 118 4.84 10.25 13.54
C ILE A 118 4.96 11.68 14.06
N ILE A 119 4.64 12.65 13.21
CA ILE A 119 4.70 14.07 13.54
C ILE A 119 3.29 14.64 13.49
N LYS A 120 2.83 15.23 14.60
CA LYS A 120 1.53 15.89 14.70
C LYS A 120 1.72 17.39 14.88
N VAL A 121 0.99 18.17 14.10
CA VAL A 121 0.97 19.64 14.18
C VAL A 121 -0.44 20.12 14.53
N HIS A 122 -0.55 21.37 14.95
CA HIS A 122 -1.83 21.95 15.33
C HIS A 122 -2.85 21.89 14.16
N PRO A 123 -4.12 21.51 14.40
CA PRO A 123 -5.12 21.31 13.34
C PRO A 123 -5.46 22.56 12.51
N TYR A 124 -5.16 23.75 13.06
CA TYR A 124 -5.35 25.02 12.34
C TYR A 124 -4.19 25.37 11.40
N THR A 125 -3.10 24.62 11.42
CA THR A 125 -2.03 24.82 10.45
C THR A 125 -2.53 24.51 9.04
N LYS A 126 -2.33 25.46 8.13
CA LYS A 126 -2.78 25.35 6.75
C LYS A 126 -1.73 24.70 5.87
N SER A 127 -0.50 25.22 5.92
CA SER A 127 0.57 24.81 5.03
C SER A 127 1.94 25.12 5.62
N ILE A 128 2.95 24.34 5.22
CA ILE A 128 4.35 24.51 5.62
C ILE A 128 5.21 24.48 4.36
N TYR A 129 5.93 25.57 4.10
CA TYR A 129 6.83 25.70 2.96
C TYR A 129 8.28 25.79 3.44
N VAL A 130 9.18 25.01 2.87
CA VAL A 130 10.62 25.09 3.16
C VAL A 130 11.35 25.63 1.94
N TYR A 131 12.01 26.78 2.09
CA TYR A 131 12.79 27.42 1.04
C TYR A 131 14.27 27.36 1.39
N TYR A 132 15.08 26.89 0.44
CA TYR A 132 16.53 26.85 0.57
C TYR A 132 17.22 27.16 -0.76
N SER A 133 18.43 27.69 -0.71
CA SER A 133 19.19 28.04 -1.91
C SER A 133 19.91 26.82 -2.51
N GLN A 134 20.15 26.86 -3.82
CA GLN A 134 21.00 25.88 -4.49
C GLN A 134 22.48 26.07 -4.15
N ARG A 135 22.92 27.33 -3.99
CA ARG A 135 24.32 27.67 -3.76
C ARG A 135 24.46 28.61 -2.57
N GLN A 136 25.54 28.41 -1.82
CA GLN A 136 25.92 29.23 -0.68
C GLN A 136 27.39 29.62 -0.85
N SER A 137 27.73 30.83 -0.43
CA SER A 137 29.08 31.35 -0.44
C SER A 137 29.81 31.08 0.87
N THR A 138 29.09 30.89 1.98
CA THR A 138 29.71 30.61 3.28
C THR A 138 29.53 29.15 3.74
N PRO A 139 30.49 28.57 4.48
CA PRO A 139 30.34 27.24 5.05
C PRO A 139 29.16 27.12 6.03
N GLN A 140 28.82 28.22 6.72
CA GLN A 140 27.69 28.24 7.65
C GLN A 140 26.36 28.20 6.89
N GLY A 141 26.23 28.99 5.81
CA GLY A 141 25.05 28.95 4.96
C GLY A 141 24.89 27.61 4.24
N GLU A 142 25.99 27.00 3.77
CA GLU A 142 25.95 25.66 3.19
C GLU A 142 25.38 24.64 4.18
N ARG A 143 25.86 24.64 5.43
CA ARG A 143 25.31 23.78 6.48
C ARG A 143 23.84 24.08 6.76
N ALA A 144 23.43 25.35 6.77
CA ALA A 144 22.04 25.74 6.99
C ALA A 144 21.13 25.22 5.87
N ALA A 145 21.56 25.34 4.61
CA ALA A 145 20.86 24.78 3.47
C ALA A 145 20.78 23.25 3.52
N GLN A 146 21.84 22.56 3.95
CA GLN A 146 21.82 21.11 4.18
C GLN A 146 20.82 20.71 5.28
N VAL A 147 20.71 21.49 6.36
CA VAL A 147 19.68 21.30 7.40
C VAL A 147 18.28 21.48 6.83
N ALA A 148 18.02 22.57 6.11
CA ALA A 148 16.71 22.82 5.50
C ALA A 148 16.33 21.71 4.51
N LYS A 149 17.28 21.27 3.68
CA LYS A 149 17.11 20.12 2.79
C LYS A 149 16.82 18.84 3.57
N ARG A 150 17.55 18.56 4.65
CA ARG A 150 17.28 17.41 5.51
C ARG A 150 15.88 17.46 6.11
N VAL A 151 15.42 18.61 6.58
CA VAL A 151 14.04 18.81 7.08
C VAL A 151 13.03 18.51 5.97
N SER A 152 13.26 19.03 4.76
CA SER A 152 12.36 18.81 3.62
C SER A 152 12.22 17.33 3.25
N GLN A 153 13.35 16.60 3.26
CA GLN A 153 13.41 15.20 2.87
C GLN A 153 12.99 14.24 3.98
N ALA A 154 13.16 14.61 5.25
CA ALA A 154 12.90 13.72 6.39
C ALA A 154 11.50 13.89 6.97
N TYR A 155 11.01 15.13 7.06
CA TYR A 155 9.90 15.45 7.97
C TYR A 155 8.66 16.01 7.27
N LEU A 156 8.78 16.64 6.10
CA LEU A 156 7.60 17.22 5.42
C LEU A 156 6.57 16.16 5.03
N ILE A 157 7.00 15.09 4.35
CA ILE A 157 6.06 14.04 3.92
C ILE A 157 5.40 13.34 5.12
N PRO A 158 6.13 12.96 6.20
CA PRO A 158 5.47 12.48 7.40
C PRO A 158 4.49 13.48 8.02
N ILE A 159 4.78 14.80 8.01
CA ILE A 159 3.84 15.82 8.51
C ILE A 159 2.53 15.78 7.71
N THR A 160 2.56 15.86 6.38
CA THR A 160 1.30 15.84 5.59
C THR A 160 0.62 14.47 5.64
N PHE A 161 1.39 13.38 5.71
CA PHE A 161 0.83 12.03 5.83
C PHE A 161 0.01 11.86 7.12
N HIS A 162 0.56 12.30 8.26
CA HIS A 162 -0.09 12.19 9.56
C HIS A 162 -1.06 13.32 9.87
N ASN A 163 -1.04 14.42 9.11
CA ASN A 163 -1.92 15.56 9.22
C ASN A 163 -2.51 15.85 7.83
N SER A 164 -3.55 15.12 7.47
CA SER A 164 -4.10 15.11 6.11
C SER A 164 -4.63 16.46 5.62
N HIS A 165 -4.85 17.42 6.51
CA HIS A 165 -5.28 18.78 6.17
C HIS A 165 -4.11 19.73 5.87
N VAL A 166 -2.86 19.39 6.19
CA VAL A 166 -1.71 20.27 6.03
C VAL A 166 -1.04 20.04 4.68
N TYR A 167 -0.91 21.11 3.89
CA TYR A 167 -0.13 21.07 2.66
C TYR A 167 1.35 21.32 2.96
N VAL A 168 2.24 20.53 2.40
CA VAL A 168 3.69 20.71 2.58
C VAL A 168 4.37 20.83 1.23
N GLU A 169 5.34 21.70 1.13
CA GLU A 169 6.10 21.91 -0.10
C GLU A 169 7.51 22.35 0.26
N ALA A 170 8.48 21.95 -0.56
CA ALA A 170 9.83 22.43 -0.48
C ALA A 170 10.29 22.92 -1.85
N GLU A 171 11.01 24.04 -1.86
CA GLU A 171 11.51 24.66 -3.07
C GLU A 171 12.96 25.08 -2.89
N MET A 172 13.78 24.67 -3.86
CA MET A 172 15.18 25.04 -3.99
C MET A 172 15.30 26.23 -4.94
N LEU A 173 15.66 27.38 -4.39
CA LEU A 173 15.82 28.63 -5.13
C LEU A 173 17.18 28.64 -5.84
N LEU A 174 17.19 28.98 -7.12
CA LEU A 174 18.40 29.05 -7.96
C LEU A 174 19.16 30.38 -7.73
N GLU A 175 19.45 30.68 -6.48
CA GLU A 175 20.13 31.91 -6.04
C GLU A 175 21.28 31.61 -5.07
N TYR A 176 22.12 32.60 -4.84
CA TYR A 176 23.09 32.61 -3.73
C TYR A 176 22.43 33.22 -2.51
N SER A 177 22.13 32.40 -1.50
CA SER A 177 21.55 32.85 -0.23
C SER A 177 22.10 32.03 0.92
N GLU A 178 22.39 32.66 2.06
CA GLU A 178 23.00 32.02 3.22
C GLU A 178 21.97 31.57 4.27
N THR A 179 20.73 32.05 4.16
CA THR A 179 19.70 31.87 5.18
C THR A 179 18.47 31.21 4.57
N PRO A 180 18.30 29.89 4.69
CA PRO A 180 17.05 29.21 4.38
C PRO A 180 15.96 29.61 5.38
N TRP A 181 14.69 29.43 5.00
CA TRP A 181 13.58 29.69 5.90
C TRP A 181 12.40 28.74 5.68
N VAL A 182 11.57 28.65 6.70
CA VAL A 182 10.31 27.91 6.68
C VAL A 182 9.16 28.89 6.85
N VAL A 183 8.13 28.79 6.04
CA VAL A 183 6.90 29.56 6.16
C VAL A 183 5.79 28.64 6.65
N VAL A 184 5.24 28.95 7.82
CA VAL A 184 4.07 28.27 8.38
C VAL A 184 2.87 29.18 8.23
N ASN A 185 1.83 28.72 7.53
CA ASN A 185 0.56 29.43 7.41
C ASN A 185 -0.51 28.76 8.26
N CYS A 186 -1.39 29.56 8.85
CA CYS A 186 -2.58 29.11 9.57
C CYS A 186 -3.84 29.30 8.71
N LEU A 187 -4.92 28.61 9.05
CA LEU A 187 -6.21 28.69 8.36
C LEU A 187 -6.88 30.06 8.52
N ASP A 188 -6.54 30.82 9.57
CA ASP A 188 -7.03 32.18 9.79
C ASP A 188 -6.33 33.25 8.93
N GLY A 189 -5.38 32.83 8.08
CA GLY A 189 -4.61 33.70 7.19
C GLY A 189 -3.33 34.27 7.81
N THR A 190 -3.05 34.00 9.10
CA THR A 190 -1.78 34.38 9.71
C THR A 190 -0.64 33.50 9.21
N HIS A 191 0.58 34.05 9.19
CA HIS A 191 1.78 33.32 8.82
C HIS A 191 2.96 33.66 9.72
N LYS A 192 3.92 32.73 9.83
CA LYS A 192 5.17 32.92 10.57
C LYS A 192 6.34 32.40 9.75
N LEU A 193 7.39 33.20 9.68
CA LEU A 193 8.65 32.84 9.03
C LEU A 193 9.66 32.39 10.09
N ILE A 194 10.25 31.23 9.89
CA ILE A 194 11.26 30.62 10.77
C ILE A 194 12.57 30.53 9.99
N PRO A 195 13.58 31.37 10.29
CA PRO A 195 14.88 31.26 9.64
C PRO A 195 15.62 30.03 10.17
N VAL A 196 16.31 29.31 9.28
CA VAL A 196 17.16 28.19 9.65
C VAL A 196 18.52 28.73 10.08
N LYS A 197 18.77 28.70 11.39
CA LYS A 197 20.04 29.14 12.00
C LYS A 197 20.66 27.99 12.77
N LEU A 198 21.92 27.70 12.48
CA LEU A 198 22.71 26.69 13.17
C LEU A 198 23.54 27.30 14.29
N GLN A 199 23.65 26.58 15.39
CA GLN A 199 24.62 26.87 16.44
C GLN A 199 25.97 26.22 16.09
N ASP A 200 27.05 26.77 16.64
CA ASP A 200 28.40 26.26 16.40
C ASP A 200 28.56 24.83 16.94
N GLY A 201 29.12 23.95 16.12
CA GLY A 201 29.38 22.53 16.46
C GLY A 201 28.19 21.58 16.32
N GLU A 202 27.03 22.06 15.90
CA GLU A 202 25.84 21.24 15.73
C GLU A 202 25.87 20.36 14.46
N THR A 203 25.40 19.12 14.56
CA THR A 203 25.28 18.23 13.39
C THR A 203 24.06 18.60 12.54
N VAL A 204 24.09 18.25 11.25
CA VAL A 204 22.94 18.50 10.34
C VAL A 204 21.66 17.81 10.83
N LYS A 205 21.80 16.64 11.48
CA LYS A 205 20.66 15.89 12.02
C LYS A 205 20.05 16.62 13.22
N ASP A 206 20.87 17.00 14.19
CA ASP A 206 20.41 17.71 15.39
C ASP A 206 19.79 19.06 15.02
N GLY A 207 20.43 19.78 14.07
CA GLY A 207 19.89 21.03 13.53
C GLY A 207 18.53 20.85 12.86
N ALA A 208 18.34 19.75 12.12
CA ALA A 208 17.04 19.44 11.49
C ALA A 208 15.96 19.12 12.54
N GLU A 209 16.31 18.43 13.63
CA GLU A 209 15.39 18.17 14.75
C GLU A 209 15.04 19.46 15.50
N LYS A 210 16.00 20.37 15.72
CA LYS A 210 15.72 21.70 16.31
C LYS A 210 14.79 22.54 15.43
N VAL A 211 15.01 22.53 14.12
CA VAL A 211 14.13 23.23 13.16
C VAL A 211 12.73 22.59 13.17
N LEU A 212 12.63 21.26 13.17
CA LEU A 212 11.34 20.56 13.30
C LEU A 212 10.58 20.99 14.57
N ASN A 213 11.24 21.01 15.72
CA ASN A 213 10.64 21.45 16.97
C ASN A 213 10.19 22.91 16.88
N SER A 214 10.99 23.78 16.26
CA SER A 214 10.63 25.18 16.03
C SER A 214 9.38 25.33 15.13
N ILE A 215 9.23 24.47 14.11
CA ILE A 215 8.04 24.42 13.25
C ILE A 215 6.82 23.98 14.06
N ILE A 216 6.93 22.93 14.86
CA ILE A 216 5.83 22.42 15.71
C ILE A 216 5.42 23.50 16.71
N ASP A 217 6.36 24.13 17.39
CA ASP A 217 6.11 25.22 18.33
C ASP A 217 5.44 26.41 17.65
N ALA A 218 5.89 26.79 16.45
CA ALA A 218 5.24 27.83 15.66
C ALA A 218 3.79 27.46 15.31
N CYS A 219 3.54 26.22 14.87
CA CYS A 219 2.18 25.72 14.58
C CYS A 219 1.29 25.81 15.83
N ASN A 220 1.79 25.40 16.99
CA ASN A 220 1.04 25.43 18.25
C ASN A 220 0.75 26.85 18.71
N VAL A 221 1.76 27.74 18.69
CA VAL A 221 1.59 29.15 19.07
C VAL A 221 0.58 29.84 18.15
N MET A 222 0.68 29.64 16.84
CA MET A 222 -0.24 30.23 15.88
C MET A 222 -1.66 29.67 16.03
N GLY A 223 -1.78 28.35 16.20
CA GLY A 223 -3.06 27.68 16.41
C GLY A 223 -3.79 28.16 17.67
N ASN A 224 -3.06 28.35 18.77
CA ASN A 224 -3.61 28.86 20.02
C ASN A 224 -3.96 30.36 19.95
N ALA A 225 -3.33 31.10 19.04
CA ALA A 225 -3.59 32.53 18.84
C ALA A 225 -4.78 32.82 17.90
N VAL A 226 -5.43 31.79 17.35
CA VAL A 226 -6.59 31.93 16.46
C VAL A 226 -7.74 32.62 17.20
N LYS A 227 -8.19 33.76 16.68
CA LYS A 227 -9.24 34.58 17.29
C LYS A 227 -10.62 33.90 17.26
N ASN A 228 -10.99 33.31 16.12
CA ASN A 228 -12.31 32.71 15.88
C ASN A 228 -12.21 31.19 15.64
N PRO A 229 -11.97 30.38 16.68
CA PRO A 229 -11.72 28.94 16.52
C PRO A 229 -12.91 28.19 15.91
N LYS A 230 -14.16 28.61 16.18
CA LYS A 230 -15.36 27.96 15.62
C LYS A 230 -15.45 28.10 14.10
N GLU A 231 -15.14 29.27 13.56
CA GLU A 231 -15.14 29.51 12.11
C GLU A 231 -14.00 28.75 11.45
N VAL A 232 -12.81 28.79 12.05
CA VAL A 232 -11.65 28.06 11.54
C VAL A 232 -11.86 26.54 11.56
N MET A 233 -12.55 26.00 12.57
CA MET A 233 -12.96 24.59 12.58
C MET A 233 -13.91 24.24 11.44
N ARG A 234 -14.84 25.14 11.07
CA ARG A 234 -15.71 24.91 9.91
C ARG A 234 -14.90 24.87 8.61
N VAL A 235 -13.98 25.82 8.45
CA VAL A 235 -13.05 25.84 7.31
C VAL A 235 -12.22 24.56 7.28
N LEU A 236 -11.74 24.08 8.42
CA LEU A 236 -11.01 22.81 8.51
C LEU A 236 -11.86 21.61 8.08
N SER A 237 -13.12 21.54 8.53
CA SER A 237 -14.03 20.44 8.16
C SER A 237 -14.42 20.43 6.68
N GLU A 238 -14.49 21.59 6.05
CA GLU A 238 -14.80 21.73 4.62
C GLU A 238 -13.57 21.55 3.73
N ARG A 239 -12.36 21.56 4.33
CA ARG A 239 -11.11 21.49 3.58
C ARG A 239 -10.84 20.07 3.07
N PRO A 240 -10.48 19.89 1.79
CA PRO A 240 -10.11 18.58 1.27
C PRO A 240 -8.77 18.11 1.81
N LEU A 241 -8.53 16.79 1.70
CA LEU A 241 -7.26 16.16 2.04
C LEU A 241 -6.14 16.69 1.13
N GLN A 242 -5.03 17.10 1.72
CA GLN A 242 -3.86 17.66 1.04
C GLN A 242 -2.81 16.61 0.70
N ASN A 243 -2.82 15.45 1.38
CA ASN A 243 -1.83 14.38 1.24
C ASN A 243 -2.11 13.39 0.10
N GLN A 244 -3.07 13.69 -0.78
CA GLN A 244 -3.50 12.78 -1.85
C GLN A 244 -2.39 12.46 -2.87
N TYR A 245 -1.38 13.31 -3.01
CA TYR A 245 -0.27 13.09 -3.94
C TYR A 245 0.81 12.15 -3.38
N VAL A 246 0.75 11.81 -2.09
CA VAL A 246 1.81 11.03 -1.43
C VAL A 246 1.76 9.59 -1.92
N ARG A 247 2.89 9.12 -2.47
CA ARG A 247 3.05 7.75 -2.95
C ARG A 247 3.51 6.87 -1.81
N VAL A 248 2.62 6.05 -1.25
CA VAL A 248 2.93 5.18 -0.11
C VAL A 248 3.04 3.73 -0.56
N ASN A 249 4.12 3.06 -0.13
CA ASN A 249 4.29 1.62 -0.28
C ASN A 249 3.88 0.91 1.02
N TYR A 250 2.69 0.30 1.00
CA TYR A 250 2.12 -0.47 2.11
C TYR A 250 2.68 -1.90 2.21
N GLN A 251 4.00 -2.03 2.25
CA GLN A 251 4.81 -3.26 2.17
C GLN A 251 4.14 -4.58 2.62
N TRP A 252 3.88 -4.75 3.92
CA TRP A 252 3.24 -5.95 4.51
C TRP A 252 2.11 -5.60 5.48
N TYR A 253 1.73 -4.31 5.54
CA TYR A 253 0.75 -3.83 6.51
C TYR A 253 -0.69 -4.04 6.04
N GLY A 254 -0.92 -4.17 4.74
CA GLY A 254 -2.25 -4.23 4.14
C GLY A 254 -2.54 -3.03 3.25
N ASP A 255 -3.19 -3.29 2.13
CA ASP A 255 -3.50 -2.28 1.10
C ASP A 255 -4.70 -1.44 1.54
N THR A 256 -5.68 -2.07 2.19
CA THR A 256 -6.86 -1.39 2.73
C THR A 256 -6.65 -0.93 4.17
N PRO A 257 -7.32 0.17 4.61
CA PRO A 257 -7.33 0.56 6.02
C PRO A 257 -7.78 -0.58 6.95
N GLU A 258 -8.75 -1.39 6.53
CA GLU A 258 -9.28 -2.54 7.27
C GLU A 258 -8.21 -3.62 7.50
N GLU A 259 -7.39 -3.94 6.51
CA GLU A 259 -6.28 -4.88 6.66
C GLU A 259 -5.22 -4.35 7.63
N ARG A 260 -4.86 -3.05 7.50
CA ARG A 260 -3.91 -2.39 8.40
C ARG A 260 -4.37 -2.39 9.84
N MET A 261 -5.67 -2.24 10.05
CA MET A 261 -6.32 -2.21 11.36
C MET A 261 -6.93 -3.55 11.77
N SER A 262 -6.62 -4.64 11.06
CA SER A 262 -7.20 -5.98 11.32
C SER A 262 -6.91 -6.52 12.73
N HIS A 263 -5.85 -6.01 13.37
CA HIS A 263 -5.48 -6.32 14.75
C HIS A 263 -6.23 -5.47 15.80
N LEU A 264 -7.10 -4.55 15.38
CA LEU A 264 -7.89 -3.66 16.23
C LEU A 264 -9.39 -3.83 15.95
N VAL A 265 -10.22 -3.53 16.94
CA VAL A 265 -11.67 -3.51 16.77
C VAL A 265 -12.11 -2.12 16.27
N LYS A 266 -12.77 -2.06 15.10
CA LYS A 266 -13.34 -0.84 14.54
C LYS A 266 -14.75 -0.62 15.08
N TRP A 267 -14.88 0.21 16.13
CA TRP A 267 -16.19 0.60 16.69
C TRP A 267 -16.86 1.72 15.91
N ASP A 268 -16.05 2.59 15.28
CA ASP A 268 -16.53 3.71 14.48
C ASP A 268 -16.91 3.21 13.08
N TYR A 269 -18.12 2.68 12.94
CA TYR A 269 -18.71 2.30 11.66
C TYR A 269 -20.06 2.96 11.46
N GLU A 270 -20.34 3.35 10.21
CA GLU A 270 -21.66 3.85 9.82
C GLU A 270 -22.57 2.65 9.50
N PRO A 271 -23.75 2.49 10.14
CA PRO A 271 -24.64 1.38 9.87
C PRO A 271 -25.05 1.26 8.40
N GLU A 272 -25.19 2.39 7.70
CA GLU A 272 -25.56 2.42 6.29
C GLU A 272 -24.49 1.80 5.38
N GLU A 273 -23.20 1.92 5.75
CA GLU A 273 -22.08 1.34 5.00
C GLU A 273 -21.93 -0.17 5.26
N VAL A 274 -22.26 -0.63 6.46
CA VAL A 274 -22.09 -2.04 6.86
C VAL A 274 -23.20 -2.95 6.32
N VAL A 275 -24.41 -2.42 6.09
CA VAL A 275 -25.53 -3.20 5.57
C VAL A 275 -25.26 -3.62 4.12
N PRO A 276 -25.14 -4.94 3.80
CA PRO A 276 -24.81 -5.36 2.44
C PRO A 276 -25.94 -5.01 1.46
N GLN A 277 -25.58 -4.31 0.39
CA GLN A 277 -26.51 -3.88 -0.67
C GLN A 277 -26.57 -4.92 -1.80
N LEU A 278 -26.94 -6.16 -1.44
CA LEU A 278 -27.04 -7.29 -2.36
C LEU A 278 -28.41 -7.94 -2.26
N ARG A 279 -28.92 -8.47 -3.39
CA ARG A 279 -30.07 -9.37 -3.36
C ARG A 279 -29.70 -10.63 -2.58
N ASN A 280 -30.62 -11.15 -1.77
CA ASN A 280 -30.38 -12.31 -0.89
C ASN A 280 -29.17 -12.13 0.07
N ARG A 281 -28.90 -10.90 0.52
CA ARG A 281 -27.80 -10.59 1.45
C ARG A 281 -27.67 -11.53 2.65
N THR A 282 -28.79 -11.96 3.22
CA THR A 282 -28.80 -12.88 4.36
C THR A 282 -28.20 -14.24 4.01
N GLN A 283 -28.54 -14.78 2.83
CA GLN A 283 -27.96 -16.02 2.35
C GLN A 283 -26.43 -15.90 2.19
N HIS A 284 -25.97 -14.84 1.52
CA HIS A 284 -24.54 -14.60 1.32
C HIS A 284 -23.78 -14.44 2.64
N VAL A 285 -24.35 -13.72 3.61
CA VAL A 285 -23.73 -13.55 4.94
C VAL A 285 -23.65 -14.88 5.69
N LEU A 286 -24.70 -15.70 5.67
CA LEU A 286 -24.68 -17.04 6.28
C LEU A 286 -23.60 -17.93 5.63
N ASP A 287 -23.49 -17.88 4.29
CA ASP A 287 -22.48 -18.63 3.54
C ASP A 287 -21.05 -18.16 3.91
N TRP A 288 -20.80 -16.85 3.99
CA TRP A 288 -19.49 -16.29 4.35
C TRP A 288 -19.07 -16.60 5.79
N MET A 289 -20.03 -16.51 6.73
CA MET A 289 -19.79 -16.84 8.14
C MET A 289 -19.73 -18.34 8.39
N ASN A 290 -20.12 -19.15 7.41
CA ASN A 290 -20.36 -20.58 7.56
C ASN A 290 -21.28 -20.87 8.77
N TYR A 291 -22.34 -20.06 8.90
CA TYR A 291 -23.32 -20.13 9.96
C TYR A 291 -24.65 -20.63 9.40
N ASP A 292 -25.21 -21.64 10.04
CA ASP A 292 -26.39 -22.37 9.59
C ASP A 292 -27.70 -21.58 9.76
N GLY A 293 -27.72 -20.50 10.55
CA GLY A 293 -28.90 -19.64 10.67
C GLY A 293 -30.14 -20.34 11.24
N LYS A 294 -29.96 -21.51 11.89
CA LYS A 294 -31.03 -22.42 12.32
C LYS A 294 -31.91 -22.92 11.16
N LEU A 295 -31.37 -22.99 9.94
CA LEU A 295 -32.04 -23.58 8.79
C LEU A 295 -31.94 -25.11 8.79
N PRO A 296 -32.95 -25.85 8.29
CA PRO A 296 -32.88 -27.30 8.20
C PRO A 296 -31.85 -27.75 7.16
N THR A 297 -31.22 -28.92 7.40
CA THR A 297 -30.27 -29.50 6.46
C THR A 297 -30.95 -29.90 5.15
N HIS A 298 -30.26 -29.68 4.03
CA HIS A 298 -30.75 -30.08 2.71
C HIS A 298 -30.86 -31.62 2.59
N ASN A 299 -31.86 -32.11 1.87
CA ASN A 299 -32.12 -33.55 1.77
C ASN A 299 -30.95 -34.34 1.14
N SER A 300 -30.19 -33.72 0.23
CA SER A 300 -28.98 -34.33 -0.35
C SER A 300 -27.94 -34.71 0.72
N VAL A 301 -27.82 -33.92 1.79
CA VAL A 301 -26.94 -34.23 2.92
C VAL A 301 -27.40 -35.51 3.60
N ARG A 302 -28.71 -35.66 3.86
CA ARG A 302 -29.28 -36.88 4.46
C ARG A 302 -29.05 -38.12 3.59
N VAL A 303 -29.22 -37.99 2.28
CA VAL A 303 -28.97 -39.08 1.32
C VAL A 303 -27.50 -39.46 1.29
N ASN A 304 -26.60 -38.47 1.25
CA ASN A 304 -25.16 -38.70 1.26
C ASN A 304 -24.70 -39.36 2.56
N ILE A 305 -25.20 -38.91 3.72
CA ILE A 305 -24.92 -39.55 5.02
C ILE A 305 -25.30 -41.03 4.99
N ARG A 306 -26.48 -41.38 4.48
CA ARG A 306 -26.91 -42.79 4.37
C ARG A 306 -26.02 -43.59 3.41
N ARG A 307 -25.61 -42.99 2.29
CA ARG A 307 -24.72 -43.63 1.32
C ARG A 307 -23.32 -43.87 1.90
N GLU A 308 -22.74 -42.89 2.57
CA GLU A 308 -21.43 -43.04 3.22
C GLU A 308 -21.50 -44.00 4.40
N ALA A 309 -22.61 -44.02 5.17
CA ALA A 309 -22.83 -45.01 6.21
C ALA A 309 -22.89 -46.44 5.65
N ALA A 310 -23.47 -46.64 4.46
CA ALA A 310 -23.47 -47.92 3.78
C ALA A 310 -22.05 -48.33 3.28
N ARG A 311 -21.26 -47.39 2.75
CA ARG A 311 -19.86 -47.63 2.34
C ARG A 311 -18.94 -47.94 3.51
N MET A 312 -19.10 -47.21 4.61
CA MET A 312 -18.32 -47.35 5.84
C MET A 312 -18.82 -48.47 6.75
N ARG A 313 -19.83 -49.23 6.32
CA ARG A 313 -20.33 -50.39 7.06
C ARG A 313 -19.25 -51.46 7.10
N LYS A 314 -18.39 -51.39 8.13
CA LYS A 314 -17.42 -52.45 8.43
C LYS A 314 -18.15 -53.78 8.64
N PRO A 315 -17.59 -54.92 8.19
CA PRO A 315 -18.12 -56.22 8.58
C PRO A 315 -17.82 -56.45 10.07
N ASN A 316 -18.88 -56.71 10.85
CA ASN A 316 -18.91 -57.14 12.25
C ASN A 316 -18.50 -56.13 13.34
N VAL A 317 -19.52 -55.50 13.95
CA VAL A 317 -19.46 -54.88 15.29
C VAL A 317 -20.15 -55.79 16.32
N SER A 318 -19.84 -57.09 16.30
CA SER A 318 -20.35 -58.06 17.27
C SER A 318 -19.27 -58.41 18.29
N THR A 319 -19.48 -58.09 19.57
CA THR A 319 -18.62 -58.57 20.65
C THR A 319 -19.16 -59.88 21.22
N GLY A 320 -18.29 -60.86 21.46
CA GLY A 320 -18.66 -62.26 21.77
C GLY A 320 -19.84 -62.43 22.74
N PRO A 321 -19.76 -61.94 23.99
CA PRO A 321 -20.84 -62.12 24.96
C PRO A 321 -22.14 -61.36 24.64
N LYS A 322 -22.07 -60.28 23.84
CA LYS A 322 -23.26 -59.51 23.45
C LYS A 322 -24.09 -60.22 22.38
N THR A 323 -23.54 -61.22 21.69
CA THR A 323 -24.28 -61.99 20.69
C THR A 323 -25.48 -62.74 21.29
N PHE A 324 -25.38 -63.21 22.54
CA PHE A 324 -26.50 -63.82 23.27
C PHE A 324 -27.69 -62.86 23.39
N PHE A 325 -27.45 -61.61 23.80
CA PHE A 325 -28.50 -60.60 23.89
C PHE A 325 -28.96 -60.10 22.52
N ASN A 326 -28.05 -59.93 21.55
CA ASN A 326 -28.38 -59.54 20.19
C ASN A 326 -29.24 -60.58 19.47
N SER A 327 -29.16 -61.86 19.87
CA SER A 327 -30.00 -62.95 19.33
C SER A 327 -31.48 -62.80 19.67
N SER A 328 -31.84 -62.00 20.68
CA SER A 328 -33.24 -61.74 21.07
C SER A 328 -34.09 -61.08 19.98
N GLY A 329 -33.45 -60.39 19.01
CA GLY A 329 -34.14 -59.87 17.82
C GLY A 329 -34.57 -60.97 16.85
N SER A 330 -33.87 -62.12 16.84
CA SER A 330 -34.24 -63.32 16.08
C SER A 330 -35.14 -64.20 16.95
N ARG A 331 -36.44 -63.93 16.90
CA ARG A 331 -37.48 -64.57 17.74
C ARG A 331 -37.74 -66.03 17.33
N ALA A 332 -36.77 -66.91 17.57
CA ALA A 332 -36.83 -68.33 17.19
C ALA A 332 -37.70 -69.20 18.14
N ASN A 333 -38.09 -68.67 19.30
CA ASN A 333 -38.92 -69.40 20.26
C ASN A 333 -40.41 -69.35 19.82
N ALA A 334 -41.10 -70.48 19.76
CA ALA A 334 -42.52 -70.55 19.43
C ALA A 334 -43.43 -69.78 20.41
N ARG A 335 -42.92 -69.47 21.61
CA ARG A 335 -43.60 -68.65 22.62
C ARG A 335 -43.55 -67.14 22.35
N THR A 336 -42.77 -66.70 21.35
CA THR A 336 -42.63 -65.27 21.05
C THR A 336 -43.76 -64.80 20.15
N ALA A 337 -44.71 -64.05 20.72
CA ALA A 337 -45.75 -63.39 19.93
C ALA A 337 -45.22 -62.14 19.21
N ARG A 338 -45.81 -61.81 18.05
CA ARG A 338 -45.44 -60.62 17.27
C ARG A 338 -46.00 -59.34 17.89
N PHE A 339 -47.25 -59.39 18.34
CA PHE A 339 -48.03 -58.24 18.84
C PHE A 339 -48.10 -58.16 20.36
N ASN A 340 -47.91 -59.29 21.06
CA ASN A 340 -47.72 -59.32 22.51
C ASN A 340 -46.23 -59.52 22.77
N ASN A 341 -45.61 -58.63 23.56
CA ASN A 341 -44.21 -58.77 23.96
C ASN A 341 -43.95 -60.18 24.52
N SER A 342 -42.69 -60.63 24.46
CA SER A 342 -42.18 -61.99 24.74
C SER A 342 -42.44 -62.58 26.14
N ARG A 343 -43.46 -62.12 26.85
CA ARG A 343 -44.04 -62.76 28.02
C ARG A 343 -44.95 -63.87 27.53
N SER A 344 -44.51 -65.12 27.69
CA SER A 344 -45.45 -66.24 27.68
C SER A 344 -46.51 -66.00 28.76
N PRO A 345 -47.79 -66.33 28.52
CA PRO A 345 -48.79 -66.31 29.60
C PRO A 345 -48.24 -67.16 30.76
N GLN A 346 -48.03 -66.54 31.91
CA GLN A 346 -47.76 -67.26 33.15
C GLN A 346 -49.03 -68.05 33.46
N GLN A 347 -48.94 -69.38 33.42
CA GLN A 347 -49.91 -70.24 34.08
C GLN A 347 -49.57 -70.33 35.56
#